data_AF-A0A383BCA6-F1
#
_entry.id   AF-A0A383BCA6-F1
#
_cell.length_a   1.000
_cell.length_b   1.000
_cell.length_c   1.000
_cell.angle_alpha   90.00
_cell.angle_beta   90.00
_cell.angle_gamma   90.00
#
_symmetry.space_group_name_H-M   'P 1'
#
loop_
_entity.id
_entity.type
_entity.pdbx_description
1 polymer ?
#
loop_
_entity_poly.entity_id
_entity_poly.type
_entity_poly.pdbx_seq_one_letter_code
_entity_poly.pdbx_strand_id
1 'polypeptide(L)' 'MPSRTGEQYIARLKDHQPAVYMGGEKVKDVTTHPALRNGIHTLARLYDLQHAG' A
#
# COMPACT_ATOMS: atom_id res chain seq x y z
N MET A 1 -19.20 -5.73 7.11
CA MET A 1 -18.48 -4.81 6.19
C MET A 1 -17.53 -5.67 5.39
N PRO A 2 -17.51 -5.65 4.04
CA PRO A 2 -16.59 -6.51 3.30
C PRO A 2 -15.15 -6.18 3.72
N SER A 3 -14.41 -7.20 4.15
CA SER A 3 -12.97 -7.14 4.37
C SER A 3 -12.33 -6.64 3.07
N ARG A 4 -11.46 -5.63 3.14
CA ARG A 4 -10.84 -5.07 1.94
C ARG A 4 -9.86 -6.09 1.36
N THR A 5 -9.80 -6.20 0.04
CA THR A 5 -8.74 -6.98 -0.63
C THR A 5 -7.42 -6.20 -0.66
N GLY A 6 -6.32 -6.90 -0.89
CA GLY A 6 -5.00 -6.31 -1.07
C GLY A 6 -4.95 -5.33 -2.23
N GLU A 7 -5.63 -5.63 -3.35
CA GLU A 7 -5.76 -4.69 -4.47
C GLU A 7 -6.48 -3.40 -4.07
N GLN A 8 -7.57 -3.48 -3.31
CA GLN A 8 -8.27 -2.28 -2.84
C GLN A 8 -7.41 -1.45 -1.88
N TYR A 9 -6.57 -2.10 -1.07
CA TYR A 9 -5.60 -1.41 -0.23
C TYR A 9 -4.59 -0.62 -1.07
N ILE A 10 -4.00 -1.24 -2.11
CA ILE A 10 -3.03 -0.58 -3.00
C ILE A 10 -3.70 0.54 -3.80
N ALA A 11 -4.90 0.32 -4.34
CA ALA A 11 -5.67 1.33 -5.07
C ALA A 11 -5.90 2.58 -4.20
N ARG A 12 -6.32 2.39 -2.95
CA ARG A 12 -6.51 3.48 -2.00
C ARG A 12 -5.22 4.24 -1.71
N LEU A 13 -4.07 3.56 -1.63
CA LEU A 13 -2.77 4.22 -1.46
C LEU A 13 -2.39 5.08 -2.67
N LYS A 14 -2.83 4.71 -3.88
CA LYS A 14 -2.65 5.53 -5.09
C LYS A 14 -3.60 6.72 -5.14
N ASP A 15 -4.85 6.54 -4.71
CA ASP A 15 -5.84 7.63 -4.63
C ASP A 15 -5.51 8.63 -3.52
N HIS A 16 -5.08 8.12 -2.37
CA HIS A 16 -4.74 8.90 -1.19
C HIS A 16 -3.26 8.76 -0.86
N GLN A 17 -2.41 9.28 -1.74
CA GLN A 17 -0.97 9.20 -1.57
C GLN A 17 -0.54 9.95 -0.30
N PRO A 18 0.00 9.23 0.71
CA PRO A 18 0.49 9.87 1.91
C PRO A 18 1.72 10.71 1.58
N ALA A 19 1.85 11.86 2.25
CA ALA A 19 3.04 12.69 2.15
C ALA A 19 4.19 12.01 2.93
N VAL A 20 4.91 11.13 2.24
CA VAL A 20 6.07 10.43 2.78
C VAL A 20 7.34 11.14 2.32
N TYR A 21 8.23 11.39 3.27
CA TYR A 21 9.55 11.95 3.01
C TYR A 21 10.60 10.92 3.40
N MET A 22 11.55 10.65 2.50
CA MET A 22 12.59 9.66 2.69
C MET A 22 13.91 10.24 2.20
N GLY A 23 14.93 10.26 3.07
CA GLY A 23 16.23 10.86 2.72
C GLY A 23 16.20 12.37 2.46
N GLY A 24 15.18 13.08 2.96
CA GLY A 24 15.00 14.52 2.72
C GLY A 24 14.20 14.85 1.46
N GLU A 25 13.83 13.86 0.65
CA GLU A 25 13.00 14.05 -0.55
C GLU A 25 11.59 13.52 -0.35
N LYS A 26 10.61 14.17 -0.99
CA LYS A 26 9.22 13.69 -1.00
C LYS A 26 9.11 12.51 -1.96
N VAL A 27 8.64 11.38 -1.45
CA VAL A 27 8.35 10.20 -2.26
C VAL A 27 7.12 10.52 -3.13
N LYS A 28 7.31 10.49 -4.45
CA LYS A 28 6.24 10.79 -5.41
C LYS A 28 5.17 9.72 -5.49
N ASP A 29 5.55 8.46 -5.32
CA ASP A 29 4.63 7.32 -5.30
C ASP A 29 5.17 6.24 -4.36
N VAL A 30 4.46 6.04 -3.25
CA VAL A 30 4.85 5.07 -2.22
C VAL A 30 4.62 3.64 -2.68
N THR A 31 3.70 3.38 -3.60
CA THR A 31 3.35 2.03 -4.06
C THR A 31 4.41 1.43 -4.99
N THR A 32 5.14 2.28 -5.70
CA THR A 32 6.21 1.86 -6.62
C THR A 32 7.61 2.08 -6.07
N HIS A 33 7.76 2.87 -4.99
CA HIS A 33 9.06 3.20 -4.42
C HIS A 33 9.84 1.93 -4.01
N PRO A 34 11.10 1.74 -4.45
CA PRO A 34 11.86 0.51 -4.22
C PRO A 34 11.96 0.11 -2.75
N ALA A 35 12.05 1.09 -1.84
CA ALA A 35 12.14 0.85 -0.41
C ALA A 35 10.79 0.51 0.27
N LEU A 36 9.66 0.82 -0.36
CA LEU A 36 8.32 0.71 0.26
C LEU A 36 7.44 -0.34 -0.39
N ARG A 37 7.59 -0.57 -1.71
CA ARG A 37 6.76 -1.48 -2.51
C ARG A 37 6.63 -2.88 -1.90
N ASN A 38 7.73 -3.43 -1.39
CA ASN A 38 7.74 -4.78 -0.81
C ASN A 38 6.91 -4.83 0.49
N GLY A 39 7.00 -3.80 1.33
CA GLY A 39 6.21 -3.70 2.56
C GLY A 39 4.71 -3.55 2.26
N ILE A 40 4.37 -2.73 1.27
CA ILE A 40 2.99 -2.54 0.82
C ILE A 40 2.41 -3.85 0.28
N HIS A 41 3.16 -4.62 -0.51
CA HIS A 41 2.71 -5.93 -0.99
C HIS A 41 2.52 -6.94 0.13
N THR A 42 3.37 -6.94 1.16
CA THR A 42 3.17 -7.79 2.34
C THR A 42 1.88 -7.45 3.09
N LEU A 43 1.59 -6.15 3.27
CA LEU A 43 0.34 -5.70 3.89
C LEU A 43 -0.87 -6.04 3.03
N ALA A 44 -0.79 -5.84 1.71
CA ALA A 44 -1.84 -6.22 0.77
C ALA A 44 -2.17 -7.72 0.88
N ARG A 45 -1.16 -8.58 1.01
CA ARG A 45 -1.36 -10.03 1.19
C ARG A 45 -2.08 -10.36 2.50
N LEU A 46 -1.86 -9.60 3.59
CA LEU A 46 -2.62 -9.77 4.83
C LEU A 46 -4.09 -9.40 4.67
N TYR A 47 -4.38 -8.38 3.85
CA TYR A 47 -5.76 -8.03 3.48
C TYR A 47 -6.42 -9.12 2.64
N ASP A 48 -5.70 -9.69 1.66
CA ASP A 48 -6.20 -10.82 0.87
C ASP A 48 -6.54 -12.04 1.74
N LEU A 49 -5.68 -12.35 2.72
CA LEU A 49 -5.93 -13.44 3.68
C LEU A 49 -7.16 -13.19 4.56
N GLN A 50 -7.40 -11.94 4.97
CA GLN A 50 -8.60 -11.56 5.74
C GLN A 50 -9.88 -11.53 4.89
N HIS A 51 -9.75 -11.44 3.57
CA HIS A 51 -10.89 -11.50 2.66
C HIS A 51 -11.26 -12.94 2.25
N ALA A 52 -10.28 -13.84 2.26
CA ALA A 52 -10.47 -15.24 1.88
C ALA A 52 -11.09 -16.13 2.98
N GLY A 53 -11.36 -15.57 4.17
CA GLY A 53 -12.02 -16.26 5.31
C GLY A 53 -13.40 -15.69 5.58
#